data_AF-A0A336L9F8-F1
#
_entry.id   AF-A0A336L9F8-F1
#
_cell.length_a   1.000
_cell.length_b   1.000
_cell.length_c   1.000
_cell.angle_alpha   90.00
_cell.angle_beta   90.00
_cell.angle_gamma   90.00
#
_symmetry.space_group_name_H-M   'P 1'
#
loop_
_entity.id
_entity.type
_entity.pdbx_description
1 polymer ?
#
loop_
_entity_poly.entity_id
_entity_poly.type
_entity_poly.pdbx_seq_one_letter_code
_entity_poly.pdbx_strand_id
1 'polypeptide(L)'
;MFPVSDSIKVLWSYGEQDPIHGNHKGHNKNRGWKNMHLLGPHFKKSVQKDPLIQQWDVTVKNITIDASMDTIYWCKIFRVPDLKEKHHIIGYEPLLTKESKIQYKEKKSISEM
;
A
#
# COMPACT_ATOMS: atom_id res chain seq x y z
N MET A 1 -28.24 -4.92 -16.10
CA MET A 1 -27.54 -4.57 -14.85
C MET A 1 -26.08 -4.96 -15.03
N PHE A 2 -25.19 -3.98 -15.22
CA PHE A 2 -23.77 -4.28 -15.40
C PHE A 2 -23.17 -4.65 -14.03
N PRO A 3 -22.55 -5.83 -13.88
CA PRO A 3 -21.89 -6.17 -12.63
C PRO A 3 -20.70 -5.21 -12.47
N VAL A 4 -20.75 -4.38 -11.44
CA VAL A 4 -19.62 -3.53 -11.09
C VAL A 4 -18.51 -4.47 -10.61
N SER A 5 -17.42 -4.56 -11.36
CA SER A 5 -16.25 -5.35 -10.99
C SER A 5 -15.64 -4.82 -9.70
N ASP A 6 -14.92 -5.68 -8.97
CA ASP A 6 -14.29 -5.31 -7.69
C ASP A 6 -13.35 -4.10 -7.82
N SER A 7 -12.54 -4.06 -8.90
CA SER A 7 -11.78 -2.87 -9.30
C SER A 7 -12.48 -2.12 -10.41
N ILE A 8 -12.60 -0.80 -10.25
CA ILE A 8 -13.17 0.12 -11.25
C ILE A 8 -12.10 1.13 -11.64
N LYS A 9 -11.96 1.37 -12.94
CA LYS A 9 -11.09 2.42 -13.46
C LYS A 9 -11.86 3.73 -13.51
N VAL A 10 -11.55 4.64 -12.59
CA VAL A 10 -12.14 5.99 -12.56
C VAL A 10 -11.33 6.89 -13.47
N LEU A 11 -11.99 7.46 -14.48
CA LEU A 11 -11.43 8.47 -15.37
C LEU A 11 -11.73 9.85 -14.79
N TRP A 12 -10.77 10.76 -14.89
CA TRP A 12 -10.95 12.14 -14.45
C TRP A 12 -10.31 13.10 -15.44
N SER A 13 -10.89 14.30 -15.53
CA SER A 13 -10.34 15.42 -16.28
C SER A 13 -10.91 16.73 -15.73
N TYR A 14 -10.11 17.80 -15.75
CA TYR A 14 -10.59 19.15 -15.43
C TYR A 14 -9.96 20.20 -16.34
N GLY A 15 -10.69 21.28 -16.60
CA GLY A 15 -10.19 22.45 -17.33
C GLY A 15 -9.44 23.41 -16.42
N GLU A 16 -8.69 24.35 -17.00
CA GLU A 16 -8.06 25.45 -16.26
C GLU A 16 -9.09 26.50 -15.77
N GLN A 17 -10.25 26.55 -16.42
CA GLN A 17 -11.38 27.41 -16.06
C GLN A 17 -12.67 26.60 -16.13
N ASP A 18 -13.68 27.06 -15.39
CA ASP A 18 -15.01 26.48 -15.44
C ASP A 18 -15.62 26.62 -16.85
N PRO A 19 -16.33 25.59 -17.35
CA PRO A 19 -16.87 25.62 -18.70
C PRO A 19 -18.00 26.65 -18.80
N ILE A 20 -17.84 27.58 -19.75
CA ILE A 20 -18.86 28.58 -20.08
C ILE A 20 -19.77 27.98 -21.17
N HIS A 21 -21.08 27.86 -20.88
CA HIS A 21 -22.13 27.44 -21.83
C HIS A 21 -21.87 26.11 -22.57
N GLY A 22 -21.47 25.05 -21.85
CA GLY A 22 -21.29 23.71 -22.44
C GLY A 22 -20.06 23.57 -23.35
N ASN A 23 -19.29 24.64 -23.55
CA ASN A 23 -18.02 24.59 -24.26
C ASN A 23 -16.89 24.21 -23.29
N HIS A 24 -16.59 22.92 -23.22
CA HIS A 24 -15.45 22.41 -22.45
C HIS A 24 -14.18 22.53 -23.30
N LYS A 25 -13.54 23.69 -23.30
CA LYS A 25 -12.18 23.80 -23.88
C LYS A 25 -11.20 22.95 -23.08
N GLY A 26 -10.53 22.04 -23.78
CA GLY A 26 -9.44 21.12 -23.39
C GLY A 26 -9.03 20.98 -21.92
N HIS A 27 -9.00 19.75 -21.44
CA HIS A 27 -8.39 19.35 -20.15
C HIS A 27 -6.86 19.06 -20.26
N ASN A 28 -6.23 19.32 -21.41
CA ASN A 28 -4.78 19.24 -21.63
C ASN A 28 -4.06 18.09 -20.90
N LYS A 29 -3.18 18.42 -19.95
CA LYS A 29 -2.45 17.49 -19.06
C LYS A 29 -3.24 17.13 -17.80
N ASN A 30 -4.31 17.86 -17.50
CA ASN A 30 -5.20 17.70 -16.34
C ASN A 30 -6.23 16.61 -16.62
N ARG A 31 -5.74 15.42 -16.94
CA ARG A 31 -6.54 14.22 -17.14
C ARG A 31 -5.78 12.99 -16.68
N GLY A 32 -6.51 11.95 -16.34
CA GLY A 32 -5.90 10.69 -15.98
C GLY A 32 -6.92 9.64 -15.63
N TRP A 33 -6.41 8.56 -15.06
CA TRP A 33 -7.21 7.48 -14.55
C TRP A 33 -6.62 6.96 -13.25
N LYS A 34 -7.47 6.38 -12.41
CA LYS A 34 -7.07 5.69 -11.17
C LYS A 34 -7.93 4.45 -10.99
N ASN A 35 -7.29 3.31 -10.72
CA ASN A 35 -8.03 2.12 -10.29
C ASN A 35 -8.44 2.30 -8.82
N MET A 36 -9.71 2.00 -8.52
CA MET A 36 -10.27 2.11 -7.18
C MET A 36 -11.27 0.99 -6.94
N HIS A 37 -11.31 0.47 -5.72
CA HIS A 37 -12.37 -0.41 -5.25
C HIS A 37 -13.48 0.47 -4.67
N LEU A 38 -14.62 0.63 -5.38
CA LEU A 38 -15.74 1.47 -4.91
C LEU A 38 -16.63 0.76 -3.90
N LEU A 39 -16.80 -0.55 -4.06
CA LEU A 39 -17.69 -1.38 -3.23
C LEU A 39 -16.92 -2.24 -2.22
N GLY A 40 -15.60 -2.02 -2.12
CA GLY A 40 -14.75 -2.74 -1.18
C GLY A 40 -15.09 -2.35 0.27
N PRO A 41 -14.99 -3.29 1.22
CA PRO A 41 -15.14 -2.98 2.63
C PRO A 41 -14.14 -1.92 3.08
N HIS A 42 -14.62 -0.89 3.77
CA HIS A 42 -13.76 0.13 4.36
C HIS A 42 -13.06 -0.44 5.60
N PHE A 43 -11.86 -1.00 5.41
CA PHE A 43 -11.02 -1.38 6.54
C PHE A 43 -10.44 -0.11 7.19
N LYS A 44 -10.96 0.23 8.38
CA LYS A 44 -10.31 1.23 9.24
C LYS A 44 -9.22 0.52 10.02
N LYS A 45 -7.98 1.01 9.93
CA LYS A 45 -6.94 0.61 10.90
C LYS A 45 -7.46 1.00 12.29
N SER A 46 -7.53 0.05 13.21
CA SER A 46 -7.77 0.37 14.61
C SER A 46 -6.64 1.29 15.07
N VAL A 47 -6.99 2.54 15.42
CA VAL A 47 -6.04 3.54 15.92
C VAL A 47 -5.72 3.28 17.40
N GLN A 48 -6.53 2.44 18.06
CA GLN A 48 -6.30 2.10 19.46
C GLN A 48 -5.11 1.14 19.56
N LYS A 49 -4.08 1.58 20.28
CA LYS A 49 -2.99 0.71 20.73
C LYS A 49 -3.57 -0.24 21.74
N ASP A 50 -3.95 -1.42 21.28
CA ASP A 50 -4.23 -2.54 22.17
C ASP A 50 -2.91 -2.96 22.84
N PRO A 51 -2.81 -2.93 24.18
CA PRO A 51 -1.61 -3.34 24.90
C PRO A 51 -1.18 -4.78 24.62
N LEU A 52 -2.10 -5.64 24.20
CA LEU A 52 -1.86 -7.05 23.87
C LEU A 52 -1.28 -7.23 22.46
N ILE A 53 -1.23 -6.18 21.65
CA ILE A 53 -0.68 -6.23 20.29
C ILE A 53 0.75 -5.72 20.29
N GLN A 54 1.69 -6.62 20.00
CA GLN A 54 3.09 -6.26 19.76
C GLN A 54 3.33 -6.11 18.25
N GLN A 55 4.18 -5.14 17.89
CA GLN A 55 4.58 -4.90 16.50
C GLN A 55 6.07 -5.22 16.30
N TRP A 56 6.37 -5.91 15.20
CA TRP A 56 7.73 -6.30 14.83
C TRP A 56 8.03 -5.93 13.37
N ASP A 57 9.10 -5.19 13.17
CA ASP A 57 9.57 -4.78 11.85
C ASP A 57 10.52 -5.82 11.24
N VAL A 58 10.11 -6.38 10.11
CA VAL A 58 10.89 -7.28 9.27
C VAL A 58 11.54 -6.46 8.16
N THR A 59 12.84 -6.19 8.30
CA THR A 59 13.59 -5.32 7.38
C THR A 59 14.89 -5.95 6.88
N VAL A 60 15.12 -5.83 5.57
CA VAL A 60 16.46 -6.07 5.02
C VAL A 60 17.24 -4.75 5.03
N LYS A 61 18.50 -4.82 5.44
CA LYS A 61 19.44 -3.68 5.45
C LYS A 61 20.56 -3.99 4.46
N ASN A 62 21.15 -2.95 3.89
CA ASN A 62 22.36 -3.02 3.06
C ASN A 62 22.19 -3.82 1.76
N ILE A 63 21.01 -3.76 1.13
CA ILE A 63 20.87 -4.22 -0.26
C ILE A 63 21.30 -3.08 -1.16
N THR A 64 22.38 -3.28 -1.90
CA THR A 64 22.73 -2.42 -3.03
C THR A 64 22.11 -3.02 -4.28
N ILE A 65 21.19 -2.29 -4.90
CA ILE A 65 20.61 -2.63 -6.20
C ILE A 65 21.46 -1.92 -7.23
N ASP A 66 22.19 -2.67 -8.05
CA ASP A 66 22.96 -2.12 -9.16
C ASP A 66 22.00 -1.65 -10.26
N ALA A 67 22.26 -0.48 -10.84
CA ALA A 67 21.44 0.09 -11.91
C ALA A 67 21.46 -0.74 -13.21
N SER A 68 22.45 -1.62 -13.37
CA SER A 68 22.56 -2.55 -14.50
C SER A 68 21.64 -3.78 -14.37
N MET A 69 21.02 -4.01 -13.21
CA MET A 69 20.16 -5.16 -12.97
C MET A 69 18.68 -4.81 -13.19
N ASP A 70 18.02 -5.52 -14.08
CA ASP A 70 16.58 -5.36 -14.33
C ASP A 70 15.70 -5.94 -13.21
N THR A 71 16.14 -7.02 -12.56
CA THR A 71 15.38 -7.70 -11.50
C THR A 71 16.30 -8.42 -10.53
N ILE A 72 16.01 -8.33 -9.22
CA ILE A 72 16.73 -9.02 -8.15
C ILE A 72 15.72 -9.72 -7.24
N TYR A 73 15.93 -11.01 -6.98
CA TYR A 73 15.22 -11.75 -5.94
C TYR A 73 16.12 -11.84 -4.71
N TRP A 74 15.59 -11.43 -3.55
CA TRP A 74 16.36 -11.40 -2.30
C TRP A 74 15.60 -12.07 -1.16
N CYS A 75 16.20 -13.08 -0.55
CA CYS A 75 15.65 -13.77 0.61
C CYS A 75 16.53 -13.54 1.84
N LYS A 76 15.90 -13.31 2.99
CA LYS A 76 16.57 -13.21 4.29
C LYS A 76 15.78 -13.99 5.33
N ILE A 77 16.48 -14.79 6.11
CA ILE A 77 15.91 -15.47 7.27
C ILE A 77 15.92 -14.48 8.44
N PHE A 78 14.80 -14.40 9.15
CA PHE A 78 14.61 -13.53 10.30
C PHE A 78 14.33 -14.36 11.54
N ARG A 79 14.99 -14.01 12.65
CA ARG A 79 14.61 -14.51 13.96
C ARG A 79 13.42 -13.67 14.46
N VAL A 80 12.35 -14.35 14.83
CA VAL A 80 11.19 -13.76 15.50
C VAL A 80 11.64 -13.24 16.88
N PRO A 81 11.06 -12.15 17.42
CA PRO A 81 11.34 -11.72 18.79
C PRO A 81 11.19 -12.86 19.80
N ASP A 82 11.86 -12.76 20.95
CA ASP A 82 11.71 -13.77 21.99
C ASP A 82 10.29 -13.66 22.59
N LEU A 83 9.43 -14.61 22.23
CA LEU A 83 8.05 -14.70 22.70
C LEU A 83 7.96 -15.73 23.84
N LYS A 84 7.30 -15.37 24.94
CA LYS A 84 7.14 -16.26 26.11
C LYS A 84 6.13 -17.38 25.86
N GLU A 85 5.23 -17.16 24.91
CA GLU A 85 4.14 -18.07 24.57
C GLU A 85 3.80 -17.97 23.07
N LYS A 86 2.83 -18.77 22.62
CA LYS A 86 2.42 -18.77 21.22
C LYS A 86 1.62 -17.49 20.90
N HIS A 87 1.91 -16.88 19.76
CA HIS A 87 1.22 -15.67 19.30
C HIS A 87 0.63 -15.88 17.91
N HIS A 88 -0.45 -15.15 17.60
CA HIS A 88 -1.07 -15.08 16.27
C HIS A 88 -0.61 -13.82 15.53
N ILE A 89 -0.24 -13.94 14.26
CA ILE A 89 -0.06 -12.77 13.38
C ILE A 89 -1.46 -12.32 12.91
N ILE A 90 -1.89 -11.16 13.36
CA ILE A 90 -3.25 -10.63 13.14
C ILE A 90 -3.29 -9.50 12.11
N GLY A 91 -2.13 -9.05 11.63
CA GLY A 91 -2.04 -8.04 10.59
C GLY A 91 -0.62 -7.77 10.15
N TYR A 92 -0.48 -7.16 8.98
CA TYR A 92 0.80 -6.68 8.49
C TYR A 92 0.66 -5.42 7.63
N GLU A 93 1.71 -4.62 7.56
CA GLU A 93 1.79 -3.47 6.67
C GLU A 93 3.14 -3.39 5.96
N PRO A 94 3.19 -2.98 4.68
CA PRO A 94 4.44 -2.76 4.00
C PRO A 94 5.13 -1.51 4.55
N LEU A 95 6.44 -1.58 4.83
CA LEU A 95 7.27 -0.40 5.06
C LEU A 95 8.10 -0.14 3.80
N LEU A 96 7.93 1.05 3.24
CA LEU A 96 8.61 1.48 2.02
C LEU A 96 9.56 2.63 2.36
N THR A 97 10.76 2.62 1.78
CA THR A 97 11.75 3.70 2.00
C THR A 97 11.65 4.71 0.85
N LYS A 98 11.67 6.02 1.14
CA LYS A 98 11.44 7.09 0.14
C LYS A 98 12.38 7.02 -1.07
N GLU A 99 13.62 6.59 -0.86
CA GLU A 99 14.68 6.54 -1.89
C GLU A 99 14.58 5.33 -2.82
N SER A 100 13.77 4.33 -2.46
CA SER A 100 13.69 3.07 -3.18
C SER A 100 12.25 2.66 -3.28
N LYS A 101 11.66 2.84 -4.47
CA LYS A 101 10.35 2.30 -4.85
C LYS A 101 10.25 0.75 -4.71
N ILE A 102 11.28 0.07 -4.21
CA ILE A 102 11.52 -1.37 -4.31
C ILE A 102 12.02 -1.99 -2.99
N GLN A 103 12.21 -1.22 -1.90
CA GLN A 103 12.53 -1.84 -0.60
C GLN A 103 11.24 -2.23 0.11
N TYR A 104 10.82 -3.48 -0.10
CA TYR A 104 9.73 -4.10 0.64
C TYR A 104 10.20 -4.47 2.03
N LYS A 105 9.72 -3.74 3.03
CA LYS A 105 9.77 -4.15 4.42
C LYS A 105 8.35 -4.51 4.85
N GLU A 106 8.21 -5.24 5.93
CA GLU A 106 6.90 -5.62 6.46
C GLU A 106 6.91 -5.41 7.96
N LYS A 107 5.85 -4.82 8.50
CA LYS A 107 5.61 -4.76 9.93
C LYS A 107 4.49 -5.70 10.26
N LYS A 108 4.73 -6.62 11.18
CA LYS A 108 3.77 -7.62 11.61
C LYS A 108 3.21 -7.24 12.97
N SER A 109 1.90 -7.37 13.13
CA SER A 109 1.20 -7.27 14.41
C SER A 109 0.94 -8.67 14.93
N ILE A 110 1.41 -8.95 16.14
CA ILE A 110 1.18 -10.23 16.83
C ILE A 110 0.37 -10.02 18.10
N SER A 111 -0.49 -10.98 18.44
CA SER A 111 -1.25 -11.02 19.70
C SER A 111 -1.02 -12.34 20.42
N GLU A 112 -1.08 -12.32 21.75
CA GLU A 112 -1.12 -13.52 22.60
C GLU A 112 -2.35 -14.39 22.27
N MET A 113 -2.31 -15.65 22.70
CA MET A 113 -3.30 -16.66 22.36
C MET A 113 -4.42 -16.74 23.40
#